data_AF-A0A4Y9RC09-F1
#
_entry.id   AF-A0A4Y9RC09-F1
#
_cell.length_a   1.000
_cell.length_b   1.000
_cell.length_c   1.000
_cell.angle_alpha   90.00
_cell.angle_beta   90.00
_cell.angle_gamma   90.00
#
_symmetry.space_group_name_H-M   'P 1'
#
loop_
_entity.id
_entity.type
_entity.pdbx_description
1 polymer ?
#
loop_
_entity_poly.entity_id
_entity_poly.type
_entity_poly.pdbx_seq_one_letter_code
_entity_poly.pdbx_strand_id
1 'polypeptide(L)'
;MTPIRFNRPAFVALGLALPLLAACGQGEPDPHRFEKMARLVADIEAPLDPALYNDAPSPSRTAGLRPAMSPLQVELMTPHELWDARDGVVREAVVETAPVLMEQAAVATAGRLGLSSEPEPASPPAASEGRVIQLGAYASEREARLAWARVADREALAGFSPILQVAEVNGRRWVRLRIGPVPTERAGAVCAAAGVDDPWCRAAA
;
A
#
# COMPACT_ATOMS: atom_id res chain seq x y z
N MET A 1 23.76 43.54 -28.92
CA MET A 1 22.93 42.37 -29.28
C MET A 1 23.83 41.16 -29.47
N THR A 2 23.70 40.17 -28.60
CA THR A 2 24.39 38.87 -28.67
C THR A 2 23.41 37.80 -28.17
N PRO A 3 23.28 36.65 -28.85
CA PRO A 3 22.14 35.74 -28.68
C PRO A 3 22.31 34.73 -27.54
N ILE A 4 21.19 34.44 -26.85
CA ILE A 4 21.04 33.41 -25.83
C ILE A 4 20.93 32.04 -26.52
N ARG A 5 21.79 31.07 -26.17
CA ARG A 5 21.71 29.68 -26.62
C ARG A 5 20.81 28.87 -25.68
N PHE A 6 19.71 28.32 -26.22
CA PHE A 6 18.88 27.32 -25.57
C PHE A 6 19.46 25.92 -25.80
N ASN A 7 20.03 25.30 -24.77
CA ASN A 7 20.30 23.85 -24.75
C ASN A 7 19.10 23.14 -24.11
N ARG A 8 18.42 22.28 -24.88
CA ARG A 8 17.42 21.32 -24.38
C ARG A 8 17.61 19.94 -25.04
N PRO A 9 18.25 18.97 -24.35
CA PRO A 9 18.22 17.57 -24.74
C PRO A 9 17.40 16.74 -23.73
N ALA A 10 16.20 17.20 -23.34
CA ALA A 10 15.37 16.55 -22.31
C ALA A 10 14.07 15.92 -22.84
N PHE A 11 13.81 15.96 -24.16
CA PHE A 11 12.53 15.50 -24.71
C PHE A 11 12.52 14.06 -25.24
N VAL A 12 13.64 13.33 -25.23
CA VAL A 12 13.70 11.99 -25.85
C VAL A 12 13.55 10.83 -24.85
N ALA A 13 13.69 11.07 -23.53
CA ALA A 13 13.67 10.01 -22.52
C ALA A 13 12.30 9.72 -21.88
N LEU A 14 11.20 10.29 -22.40
CA LEU A 14 9.83 10.03 -21.90
C LEU A 14 9.08 8.94 -22.70
N GLY A 15 9.76 8.20 -23.59
CA GLY A 15 9.10 7.30 -24.52
C GLY A 15 9.00 5.82 -24.11
N LEU A 16 9.81 5.32 -23.18
CA LEU A 16 10.08 3.86 -23.09
C LEU A 16 9.78 3.18 -21.73
N ALA A 17 9.30 3.91 -20.71
CA ALA A 17 9.04 3.33 -19.38
C ALA A 17 7.57 3.07 -19.05
N LEU A 18 6.64 3.24 -20.00
CA LEU A 18 5.20 3.15 -19.72
C LEU A 18 4.48 1.78 -19.85
N PRO A 19 5.00 0.67 -20.43
CA PRO A 19 4.12 -0.47 -20.65
C PRO A 19 4.07 -1.49 -19.49
N LEU A 20 4.95 -1.43 -18.49
CA LEU A 20 5.07 -2.52 -17.49
C LEU A 20 4.29 -2.32 -16.18
N LEU A 21 3.74 -1.13 -15.93
CA LEU A 21 2.87 -0.86 -14.76
C LEU A 21 1.37 -0.76 -15.11
N ALA A 22 1.00 -0.93 -16.39
CA ALA A 22 -0.39 -0.95 -16.85
C ALA A 22 -1.04 -2.35 -16.78
N ALA A 23 -0.32 -3.37 -16.31
CA ALA A 23 -0.77 -4.77 -16.34
C ALA A 23 -1.74 -5.16 -15.19
N CYS A 24 -2.10 -4.24 -14.30
CA CYS A 24 -3.18 -4.44 -13.34
C CYS A 24 -4.25 -3.33 -13.53
N GLY A 25 -4.99 -3.39 -14.64
CA GLY A 25 -6.30 -2.73 -14.76
C GLY A 25 -6.42 -1.55 -15.73
N GLN A 26 -5.41 -1.21 -16.53
CA GLN A 26 -5.46 -0.10 -17.49
C GLN A 26 -5.64 -0.57 -18.94
N GLY A 27 -6.49 -1.57 -19.17
CA GLY A 27 -6.74 -2.10 -20.52
C GLY A 27 -7.97 -2.99 -20.63
N GLU A 28 -9.04 -2.72 -19.87
CA GLU A 28 -10.29 -3.46 -20.01
C GLU A 28 -11.26 -2.69 -20.92
N PRO A 29 -11.43 -3.10 -22.20
CA PRO A 29 -12.30 -2.39 -23.14
C PRO A 29 -13.78 -2.71 -22.95
N ASP A 30 -14.13 -3.78 -22.22
CA ASP A 30 -15.50 -4.21 -22.02
C ASP A 30 -16.08 -3.66 -20.70
N PRO A 31 -16.99 -2.66 -20.77
CA PRO A 31 -17.62 -2.09 -19.58
C PRO A 31 -18.51 -3.10 -18.83
N HIS A 32 -18.88 -4.22 -19.46
CA HIS A 32 -19.72 -5.26 -18.88
C HIS A 32 -18.94 -6.50 -18.43
N ARG A 33 -17.60 -6.51 -18.44
CA ARG A 33 -16.82 -7.69 -18.02
C ARG A 33 -17.22 -8.20 -16.63
N PHE A 34 -17.40 -7.29 -15.68
CA PHE A 34 -17.80 -7.65 -14.32
C PHE A 34 -19.22 -8.20 -14.26
N GLU A 35 -20.14 -7.64 -15.04
CA GLU A 35 -21.51 -8.13 -15.14
C GLU A 35 -21.56 -9.51 -15.82
N LYS A 36 -20.73 -9.72 -16.85
CA LYS A 36 -20.60 -11.00 -17.54
C LYS A 36 -20.00 -12.07 -16.63
N MET A 37 -18.98 -11.72 -15.84
CA MET A 37 -18.43 -12.59 -14.80
C MET A 37 -19.48 -12.90 -13.73
N ALA A 38 -20.21 -11.89 -13.26
CA ALA A 38 -21.26 -12.07 -12.27
C ALA A 38 -22.38 -12.99 -12.78
N ARG A 39 -22.79 -12.88 -14.04
CA ARG A 39 -23.74 -13.82 -14.66
C ARG A 39 -23.18 -15.23 -14.74
N LEU A 40 -21.93 -15.40 -15.16
CA LEU A 40 -21.29 -16.72 -15.20
C LEU A 40 -21.26 -17.39 -13.81
N VAL A 41 -21.06 -16.62 -12.74
CA VAL A 41 -21.11 -17.14 -11.37
C VAL A 41 -22.56 -17.40 -10.92
N ALA A 42 -23.49 -16.51 -11.27
CA ALA A 42 -24.91 -16.67 -10.92
C ALA A 42 -25.56 -17.86 -11.63
N ASP A 43 -25.07 -18.23 -12.81
CA ASP A 43 -25.52 -19.39 -13.57
C ASP A 43 -24.97 -20.72 -13.02
N ILE A 44 -24.09 -20.69 -12.02
CA ILE A 44 -23.64 -21.90 -11.31
C ILE A 44 -24.81 -22.39 -10.45
N GLU A 45 -25.47 -23.44 -10.91
CA GLU A 45 -26.49 -24.14 -10.15
C GLU A 45 -25.85 -24.83 -8.94
N ALA A 46 -25.88 -24.16 -7.80
CA ALA A 46 -25.62 -24.78 -6.51
C ALA A 46 -26.92 -25.46 -6.05
N PRO A 47 -26.96 -26.79 -5.87
CA PRO A 47 -28.13 -27.43 -5.29
C PRO A 47 -28.34 -26.89 -3.87
N LEU A 48 -29.39 -26.09 -3.69
CA LEU A 48 -29.79 -25.52 -2.40
C LEU A 48 -30.75 -26.45 -1.63
N ASP A 49 -31.18 -27.55 -2.25
CA ASP A 49 -32.07 -28.52 -1.62
C ASP A 49 -31.25 -29.45 -0.71
N PRO A 50 -31.42 -29.37 0.63
CA PRO A 50 -30.76 -30.29 1.55
C PRO A 50 -31.15 -31.75 1.32
N ALA A 51 -32.25 -32.05 0.62
CA ALA A 51 -32.63 -33.40 0.27
C ALA A 51 -31.72 -34.03 -0.81
N LEU A 52 -31.10 -33.21 -1.67
CA LEU A 52 -30.12 -33.66 -2.68
C LEU A 52 -28.74 -33.98 -2.08
N TYR A 53 -28.50 -33.61 -0.81
CA TYR A 53 -27.29 -33.98 -0.06
C TYR A 53 -27.37 -35.37 0.58
N ASN A 54 -28.50 -36.08 0.45
CA ASN A 54 -28.68 -37.42 0.99
C ASN A 54 -28.15 -38.54 0.07
N ASP A 55 -27.73 -38.21 -1.15
CA ASP A 55 -26.98 -39.17 -1.96
C ASP A 55 -25.60 -39.36 -1.31
N ALA A 56 -25.31 -40.60 -0.93
CA ALA A 56 -24.02 -40.96 -0.36
C ALA A 56 -22.92 -40.39 -1.26
N PRO A 57 -21.93 -39.67 -0.69
CA PRO A 57 -20.91 -38.99 -1.48
C PRO A 57 -20.27 -40.00 -2.42
N SER A 58 -20.35 -39.73 -3.73
CA SER A 58 -19.68 -40.58 -4.73
C SER A 58 -18.20 -40.68 -4.35
N PRO A 59 -17.63 -41.90 -4.29
CA PRO A 59 -16.25 -42.06 -3.87
C PRO A 59 -15.34 -41.20 -4.75
N SER A 60 -14.33 -40.56 -4.16
CA SER A 60 -13.46 -39.58 -4.81
C SER A 60 -12.85 -40.06 -6.13
N ARG A 61 -12.63 -41.38 -6.25
CA ARG A 61 -12.18 -42.06 -7.48
C ARG A 61 -13.15 -41.91 -8.65
N THR A 62 -14.46 -41.91 -8.41
CA THR A 62 -15.52 -41.72 -9.43
C THR A 62 -15.68 -40.25 -9.82
N ALA A 63 -15.29 -39.31 -8.95
CA ALA A 63 -15.33 -37.87 -9.21
C ALA A 63 -14.08 -37.35 -9.96
N GLY A 64 -13.20 -38.24 -10.45
CA GLY A 64 -11.97 -37.86 -11.15
C GLY A 64 -10.90 -37.20 -10.28
N LEU A 65 -11.10 -37.19 -8.95
CA LEU A 65 -10.13 -36.65 -8.02
C LEU A 65 -8.97 -37.65 -7.88
N ARG A 66 -7.74 -37.12 -7.90
CA ARG A 66 -6.54 -37.95 -7.71
C ARG A 66 -6.65 -38.68 -6.37
N PRO A 67 -6.26 -39.97 -6.29
CA PRO A 67 -6.22 -40.66 -5.01
C PRO A 67 -5.30 -39.87 -4.07
N ALA A 68 -5.85 -39.43 -2.93
CA ALA A 68 -5.08 -38.71 -1.94
C ALA A 68 -4.00 -39.65 -1.39
N MET A 69 -2.73 -39.31 -1.62
CA MET A 69 -1.58 -40.09 -1.12
C MET A 69 -1.43 -39.97 0.41
N SER A 70 -2.20 -39.08 1.04
CA SER A 70 -2.27 -38.86 2.49
C SER A 70 -3.72 -38.70 2.93
N PRO A 71 -4.12 -39.21 4.11
CA PRO A 71 -5.45 -38.97 4.64
C PRO A 71 -5.67 -37.48 4.84
N LEU A 72 -6.84 -36.97 4.43
CA LEU A 72 -7.25 -35.60 4.67
C LEU A 72 -7.35 -35.37 6.18
N GLN A 73 -6.55 -34.45 6.71
CA GLN A 73 -6.62 -34.07 8.12
C GLN A 73 -7.73 -33.03 8.28
N VAL A 74 -8.71 -33.36 9.11
CA VAL A 74 -9.79 -32.44 9.47
C VAL A 74 -9.56 -32.04 10.92
N GLU A 75 -9.26 -30.77 11.13
CA GLU A 75 -9.09 -30.18 12.46
C GLU A 75 -10.21 -29.18 12.70
N LEU A 76 -10.84 -29.27 13.88
CA LEU A 76 -11.85 -28.30 14.30
C LEU A 76 -11.14 -27.11 14.92
N MET A 77 -11.15 -26.00 14.20
CA MET A 77 -10.57 -24.74 14.64
C MET A 77 -11.69 -23.75 14.94
N THR A 78 -11.47 -22.87 15.91
CA THR A 78 -12.31 -21.69 16.05
C THR A 78 -12.10 -20.75 14.86
N PRO A 79 -13.06 -19.85 14.54
CA PRO A 79 -12.89 -18.92 13.43
C PRO A 79 -11.59 -18.12 13.49
N HIS A 80 -11.19 -17.66 14.67
CA HIS A 80 -9.96 -16.87 14.84
C HIS A 80 -8.70 -17.70 14.56
N GLU A 81 -8.62 -18.92 15.08
CA GLU A 81 -7.48 -19.82 14.84
C GLU A 81 -7.35 -20.16 13.35
N LEU A 82 -8.47 -20.32 12.64
CA LEU A 82 -8.45 -20.53 11.18
C LEU A 82 -7.86 -19.33 10.43
N TRP A 83 -8.26 -18.11 10.81
CA TRP A 83 -7.73 -16.88 10.21
C TRP A 83 -6.24 -16.71 10.52
N ASP A 84 -5.82 -16.97 11.76
CA ASP A 84 -4.43 -16.86 12.19
C ASP A 84 -3.53 -17.90 11.50
N ALA A 85 -3.99 -19.15 11.36
CA ALA A 85 -3.22 -20.21 10.68
C ALA A 85 -2.98 -19.89 9.20
N ARG A 86 -3.99 -19.32 8.53
CA ARG A 86 -3.85 -18.87 7.14
C ARG A 86 -2.82 -17.76 7.00
N ASP A 87 -2.90 -16.76 7.87
CA ASP A 87 -2.02 -15.59 7.79
C ASP A 87 -0.58 -15.95 8.22
N GLY A 88 -0.42 -16.93 9.12
CA GLY A 88 0.87 -17.51 9.52
C GLY A 88 1.63 -18.12 8.34
N VAL A 89 0.97 -18.96 7.53
CA VAL A 89 1.58 -19.62 6.35
C VAL A 89 1.99 -18.58 5.29
N VAL A 90 1.15 -17.58 5.04
CA VAL A 90 1.47 -16.50 4.10
C VAL A 90 2.67 -15.69 4.58
N ARG A 91 2.73 -15.38 5.88
CA ARG A 91 3.82 -14.58 6.45
C ARG A 91 5.14 -15.34 6.45
N GLU A 92 5.14 -16.64 6.73
CA GLU A 92 6.32 -17.49 6.67
C GLU A 92 6.88 -17.60 5.25
N ALA A 93 6.01 -17.87 4.26
CA ALA A 93 6.41 -17.92 2.85
C ALA A 93 6.99 -16.58 2.33
N VAL A 94 6.44 -15.46 2.79
CA VAL A 94 6.94 -14.12 2.44
C VAL A 94 8.29 -13.83 3.10
N VAL A 95 8.48 -14.19 4.37
CA VAL A 95 9.76 -14.01 5.06
C VAL A 95 10.87 -14.84 4.40
N GLU A 96 10.56 -16.05 3.93
CA GLU A 96 11.53 -16.93 3.28
C GLU A 96 11.93 -16.45 1.88
N THR A 97 10.99 -15.88 1.11
CA THR A 97 11.23 -15.45 -0.28
C THR A 97 11.63 -13.98 -0.43
N ALA A 98 11.36 -13.14 0.57
CA ALA A 98 11.70 -11.71 0.54
C ALA A 98 13.19 -11.39 0.28
N PRO A 99 14.17 -12.00 0.97
CA PRO A 99 15.57 -11.60 0.80
C PRO A 99 16.10 -11.89 -0.61
N VAL A 100 15.70 -13.03 -1.20
CA VAL A 100 16.11 -13.44 -2.54
C VAL A 100 15.54 -12.51 -3.61
N LEU A 101 14.27 -12.10 -3.45
CA LEU A 101 13.63 -11.20 -4.40
C LEU A 101 14.23 -9.78 -4.35
N MET A 102 14.62 -9.31 -3.17
CA MET A 102 15.25 -7.99 -2.99
C MET A 102 16.65 -7.94 -3.57
N GLU A 103 17.45 -8.99 -3.42
CA GLU A 103 18.82 -9.05 -3.94
C GLU A 103 18.83 -9.12 -5.48
N GLN A 104 17.93 -9.90 -6.08
CA GLN A 104 17.78 -9.96 -7.53
C GLN A 104 17.24 -8.66 -8.14
N ALA A 105 16.34 -7.97 -7.43
CA ALA A 105 15.87 -6.65 -7.84
C ALA A 105 16.98 -5.58 -7.77
N ALA A 106 17.84 -5.62 -6.76
CA ALA A 106 18.97 -4.70 -6.62
C ALA A 106 20.02 -4.89 -7.74
N VAL A 107 20.41 -6.13 -8.05
CA VAL A 107 21.39 -6.43 -9.10
C VAL A 107 20.84 -6.09 -10.50
N ALA A 108 19.57 -6.40 -10.76
CA ALA A 108 18.93 -6.09 -12.04
C ALA A 108 18.76 -4.57 -12.26
N THR A 109 18.58 -3.82 -11.18
CA THR A 109 18.46 -2.35 -11.22
C THR A 109 19.82 -1.68 -11.40
N ALA A 110 20.88 -2.18 -10.75
CA ALA A 110 22.25 -1.68 -10.92
C ALA A 110 22.81 -1.91 -12.33
N GLY A 111 22.61 -3.09 -12.92
CA GLY A 111 23.06 -3.41 -14.27
C GLY A 111 22.33 -2.62 -15.37
N ARG A 112 21.09 -2.21 -15.13
CA ARG A 112 20.28 -1.44 -16.09
C ARG A 112 20.54 0.07 -16.05
N LEU A 113 21.01 0.60 -14.93
CA LEU A 113 21.24 2.03 -14.75
C LEU A 113 22.68 2.46 -15.03
N GLY A 114 23.61 1.53 -15.27
CA GLY A 114 25.00 1.86 -15.63
C GLY A 114 25.68 2.78 -14.61
N LEU A 115 25.29 2.68 -13.33
CA LEU A 115 25.78 3.55 -12.27
C LEU A 115 27.18 3.10 -11.84
N SER A 116 28.19 3.55 -12.58
CA SER A 116 29.53 3.76 -12.03
C SER A 116 29.47 4.98 -11.10
N SER A 117 30.22 4.90 -10.00
CA SER A 117 30.12 5.72 -8.79
C SER A 117 30.10 7.24 -8.95
N GLU A 118 29.39 7.85 -7.99
CA GLU A 118 29.46 9.22 -7.44
C GLU A 118 28.96 10.41 -8.29
N PRO A 119 28.11 11.26 -7.70
CA PRO A 119 28.62 12.56 -7.25
C PRO A 119 28.24 12.90 -5.79
N GLU A 120 29.20 13.56 -5.14
CA GLU A 120 29.17 14.11 -3.79
C GLU A 120 27.91 14.97 -3.53
N PRO A 121 27.13 14.70 -2.47
CA PRO A 121 25.94 15.49 -2.18
C PRO A 121 26.34 16.84 -1.58
N ALA A 122 25.89 17.92 -2.22
CA ALA A 122 25.89 19.25 -1.64
C ALA A 122 25.07 19.25 -0.33
N SER A 123 25.69 19.72 0.75
CA SER A 123 25.08 19.79 2.08
C SER A 123 23.75 20.55 2.07
N PRO A 124 22.67 19.99 2.65
CA PRO A 124 21.42 20.72 2.80
C PRO A 124 21.61 21.94 3.73
N PRO A 125 20.84 23.04 3.53
CA PRO A 125 20.86 24.17 4.43
C PRO A 125 20.49 23.73 5.85
N ALA A 126 21.12 24.35 6.85
CA ALA A 126 21.06 24.01 8.27
C ALA A 126 19.65 23.56 8.71
N ALA A 127 19.58 22.31 9.16
CA ALA A 127 18.37 21.68 9.64
C ALA A 127 17.75 22.55 10.74
N SER A 128 16.52 23.02 10.53
CA SER A 128 15.65 23.27 11.67
C SER A 128 15.60 21.96 12.45
N GLU A 129 15.99 21.95 13.72
CA GLU A 129 16.15 20.73 14.54
C GLU A 129 14.83 19.96 14.79
N GLY A 130 13.76 20.29 14.08
CA GLY A 130 12.49 19.58 14.11
C GLY A 130 12.00 19.18 12.72
N ARG A 131 11.18 18.12 12.70
CA ARG A 131 10.63 17.51 11.48
C ARG A 131 9.14 17.82 11.34
N VAL A 132 8.61 17.66 10.13
CA VAL A 132 7.18 17.86 9.87
C VAL A 132 6.43 16.54 10.03
N ILE A 133 5.49 16.48 10.97
CA ILE A 133 4.62 15.32 11.23
C ILE A 133 3.33 15.47 10.42
N GLN A 134 2.92 14.41 9.71
CA GLN A 134 1.63 14.36 9.03
C GLN A 134 0.58 13.78 9.99
N LEU A 135 -0.46 14.57 10.31
CA LEU A 135 -1.54 14.16 11.20
C LEU A 135 -2.68 13.43 10.48
N GLY A 136 -2.80 13.62 9.16
CA GLY A 136 -3.81 12.93 8.36
C GLY A 136 -3.94 13.46 6.94
N ALA A 137 -4.79 12.81 6.16
CA ALA A 137 -5.17 13.23 4.81
C ALA A 137 -6.70 13.31 4.70
N TYR A 138 -7.20 14.45 4.24
CA TYR A 138 -8.62 14.78 4.19
C TYR A 138 -9.08 15.05 2.76
N ALA A 139 -10.37 14.88 2.46
CA ALA A 139 -10.90 15.12 1.13
C ALA A 139 -11.02 16.62 0.81
N SER A 140 -11.10 17.47 1.85
CA SER A 140 -11.19 18.92 1.70
C SER A 140 -10.42 19.68 2.78
N GLU A 141 -10.14 20.97 2.49
CA GLU A 141 -9.48 21.86 3.45
C GLU A 141 -10.35 22.11 4.68
N ARG A 142 -11.67 22.22 4.49
CA ARG A 142 -12.63 22.38 5.60
C ARG A 142 -12.57 21.21 6.58
N GLU A 143 -12.53 19.98 6.07
CA GLU A 143 -12.41 18.78 6.91
C GLU A 143 -11.08 18.74 7.67
N ALA A 144 -9.98 19.11 7.01
CA ALA A 144 -8.67 19.19 7.66
C ALA A 144 -8.66 20.22 8.80
N ARG A 145 -9.28 21.40 8.59
CA ARG A 145 -9.42 22.44 9.64
C ARG A 145 -10.28 21.97 10.80
N LEU A 146 -11.41 21.30 10.52
CA LEU A 146 -12.26 20.72 11.57
C LEU A 146 -11.52 19.64 12.36
N ALA A 147 -10.68 18.85 11.70
CA ALA A 147 -9.87 17.85 12.38
C ALA A 147 -8.80 18.47 13.28
N TRP A 148 -8.12 19.53 12.81
CA TRP A 148 -7.20 20.30 13.64
C TRP A 148 -7.90 20.87 14.88
N ALA A 149 -9.08 21.47 14.73
CA ALA A 149 -9.83 22.06 15.85
C ALA A 149 -10.15 21.05 16.97
N ARG A 150 -10.26 19.75 16.67
CA ARG A 150 -10.50 18.71 17.69
C ARG A 150 -9.27 18.36 18.53
N VAL A 151 -8.08 18.68 18.04
CA VAL A 151 -6.81 18.25 18.65
C VAL A 151 -5.93 19.42 19.08
N ALA A 152 -6.22 20.64 18.62
CA ALA A 152 -5.42 21.84 18.87
C ALA A 152 -5.26 22.19 20.36
N ASP A 153 -6.27 21.89 21.18
CA ASP A 153 -6.27 22.19 22.62
C ASP A 153 -5.46 21.18 23.46
N ARG A 154 -4.93 20.13 22.83
CA ARG A 154 -4.09 19.14 23.52
C ARG A 154 -2.74 19.76 23.83
N GLU A 155 -2.26 19.62 25.07
CA GLU A 155 -1.01 20.23 25.55
C GLU A 155 0.20 19.91 24.65
N ALA A 156 0.33 18.67 24.19
CA ALA A 156 1.42 18.27 23.30
C ALA A 156 1.45 19.05 21.97
N LEU A 157 0.28 19.49 21.50
CA LEU A 157 0.05 20.23 20.25
C LEU A 157 0.05 21.75 20.45
N ALA A 158 0.13 22.23 21.70
CA ALA A 158 0.17 23.65 22.02
C ALA A 158 1.39 24.33 21.36
N GLY A 159 1.12 25.46 20.71
CA GLY A 159 2.12 26.26 20.00
C GLY A 159 2.39 25.83 18.56
N PHE A 160 1.80 24.73 18.07
CA PHE A 160 1.87 24.37 16.66
C PHE A 160 0.70 24.97 15.86
N SER A 161 0.98 25.28 14.60
CA SER A 161 -0.04 25.70 13.62
C SER A 161 -0.23 24.62 12.55
N PRO A 162 -1.46 24.44 12.03
CA PRO A 162 -1.71 23.47 10.98
C PRO A 162 -1.13 23.93 9.64
N ILE A 163 -0.39 23.04 9.00
CA ILE A 163 0.11 23.19 7.63
C ILE A 163 -0.81 22.36 6.73
N LEU A 164 -1.62 23.03 5.91
CA LEU A 164 -2.54 22.39 4.96
C LEU A 164 -1.89 22.32 3.59
N GLN A 165 -1.50 21.10 3.18
CA GLN A 165 -0.84 20.87 1.91
C GLN A 165 -1.76 20.11 0.96
N VAL A 166 -2.16 20.74 -0.14
CA VAL A 166 -2.88 20.05 -1.22
C VAL A 166 -1.94 19.06 -1.89
N ALA A 167 -2.41 17.83 -2.07
CA ALA A 167 -1.71 16.78 -2.79
C ALA A 167 -2.65 16.09 -3.76
N GLU A 168 -2.12 15.60 -4.88
CA GLU A 168 -2.85 14.76 -5.81
C GLU A 168 -2.24 13.35 -5.78
N VAL A 169 -3.08 12.34 -5.56
CA VAL A 169 -2.65 10.94 -5.48
C VAL A 169 -3.63 10.14 -6.32
N ASN A 170 -3.13 9.46 -7.36
CA ASN A 170 -3.94 8.68 -8.30
C ASN A 170 -5.11 9.48 -8.93
N GLY A 171 -4.85 10.73 -9.35
CA GLY A 171 -5.87 11.60 -9.96
C GLY A 171 -6.94 12.12 -8.99
N ARG A 172 -6.78 11.86 -7.68
CA ARG A 172 -7.69 12.35 -6.63
C ARG A 172 -6.99 13.42 -5.82
N ARG A 173 -7.71 14.52 -5.55
CA ARG A 173 -7.23 15.61 -4.72
C ARG A 173 -7.44 15.30 -3.23
N TRP A 174 -6.41 15.57 -2.44
CA TRP A 174 -6.38 15.40 -0.99
C TRP A 174 -5.76 16.63 -0.32
N VAL A 175 -6.02 16.81 0.97
CA VAL A 175 -5.37 17.81 1.82
C VAL A 175 -4.64 17.09 2.95
N ARG A 176 -3.32 17.12 2.92
CA ARG A 176 -2.46 16.63 4.00
C ARG A 176 -2.42 17.67 5.11
N LEU A 177 -2.86 17.30 6.30
CA LEU A 177 -2.71 18.10 7.52
C LEU A 177 -1.38 17.73 8.16
N ARG A 178 -0.52 18.73 8.36
CA ARG A 178 0.81 18.54 8.94
C ARG A 178 1.08 19.57 10.02
N ILE A 179 2.05 19.30 10.88
CA ILE A 179 2.58 20.24 11.87
C ILE A 179 4.10 20.14 11.91
N GLY A 180 4.75 21.24 12.26
CA GLY A 180 6.18 21.27 12.50
C GLY A 180 6.79 22.63 12.21
N PRO A 181 8.10 22.77 12.44
CA PRO A 181 9.04 21.70 12.85
C PRO A 181 8.81 21.21 14.29
N VAL A 182 8.70 19.89 14.49
CA VAL A 182 8.53 19.24 15.80
C VAL A 182 9.86 18.64 16.26
N PRO A 183 10.38 19.01 17.44
CA PRO A 183 11.60 18.43 18.01
C PRO A 183 11.46 16.92 18.25
N THR A 184 12.55 16.18 18.15
CA THR A 184 12.56 14.71 18.31
C THR A 184 12.06 14.28 19.69
N GLU A 185 12.33 15.07 20.73
CA GLU A 185 11.92 14.79 22.12
C GLU A 185 10.41 14.92 22.32
N ARG A 186 9.74 15.74 21.50
CA ARG A 186 8.28 15.96 21.57
C ARG A 186 7.50 15.07 20.59
N ALA A 187 8.20 14.38 19.69
CA ALA A 187 7.64 13.52 18.64
C ALA A 187 6.62 12.51 19.16
N GLY A 188 7.01 11.69 20.13
CA GLY A 188 6.16 10.63 20.70
C GLY A 188 4.92 11.19 21.36
N ALA A 189 5.07 12.25 22.18
CA ALA A 189 3.95 12.92 22.82
C ALA A 189 2.96 13.51 21.81
N VAL A 190 3.46 14.13 20.73
CA VAL A 190 2.63 14.69 19.66
C VAL A 190 1.91 13.58 18.89
N CYS A 191 2.58 12.49 18.57
CA CYS A 191 1.99 11.33 17.88
C CYS A 191 0.90 10.65 18.70
N ALA A 192 1.18 10.36 19.98
CA ALA A 192 0.22 9.79 20.91
C ALA A 192 -0.98 10.74 21.11
N ALA A 193 -0.69 12.03 21.33
CA ALA A 193 -1.73 13.04 21.46
C ALA A 193 -2.49 13.28 20.16
N ALA A 194 -1.98 12.95 18.98
CA ALA A 194 -2.72 13.06 17.73
C ALA A 194 -3.47 11.77 17.35
N GLY A 195 -3.15 10.63 17.97
CA GLY A 195 -3.72 9.32 17.63
C GLY A 195 -3.33 8.86 16.23
N VAL A 196 -2.11 9.19 15.78
CA VAL A 196 -1.64 8.95 14.42
C VAL A 196 -0.81 7.67 14.36
N ASP A 197 -1.20 6.76 13.47
CA ASP A 197 -0.55 5.47 13.27
C ASP A 197 0.37 5.48 12.03
N ASP A 198 1.34 6.38 12.04
CA ASP A 198 2.36 6.52 11.00
C ASP A 198 3.63 5.74 11.40
N PRO A 199 4.40 5.13 10.46
CA PRO A 199 5.65 4.43 10.78
C PRO A 199 6.63 5.24 11.64
N TRP A 200 6.65 6.57 11.49
CA TRP A 200 7.49 7.42 12.32
C TRP A 200 6.92 7.62 13.72
N CYS A 201 5.60 7.77 13.84
CA CYS A 201 4.93 7.79 15.14
C CYS A 201 5.12 6.47 15.89
N ARG A 202 5.21 5.33 15.18
CA ARG A 202 5.58 4.03 15.76
C ARG A 202 7.05 3.95 16.17
N ALA A 203 7.95 4.67 15.51
CA ALA A 203 9.36 4.73 15.88
C ALA A 203 9.65 5.69 17.05
N ALA A 204 8.72 6.62 17.33
CA ALA A 204 8.82 7.61 18.40
C ALA A 204 8.00 7.27 19.66
N ALA A 205 7.20 6.19 19.63
CA ALA A 205 6.42 5.67 20.75
C ALA A 205 7.19 4.59 21.49
#